data_AF-L0K8D7-F1
#
_entry.id   AF-L0K8D7-F1
#
_cell.length_a   1.000
_cell.length_b   1.000
_cell.length_c   1.000
_cell.angle_alpha   90.00
_cell.angle_beta   90.00
_cell.angle_gamma   90.00
#
_symmetry.space_group_name_H-M   'P 1'
#
loop_
_entity.id
_entity.type
_entity.pdbx_description
1 polymer ?
#
loop_
_entity_poly.entity_id
_entity_poly.type
_entity_poly.pdbx_seq_one_letter_code
_entity_poly.pdbx_strand_id
1 'polypeptide(L)'
;MVDINFRNGYFYGICLICIIIFIFSTTSLVNAVIDFIYPPQHIKPHPLIEKNLHYHKEYPNLSDKEITKLVKKEKQEEKKREDYRRRRRFIIELTESLTFLVLVIPIYFFHWSKVEG
;
A
#
# COMPACT_ATOMS: atom_id res chain seq x y z
N MET A 1 0.43 48.38 12.75
CA MET A 1 -0.59 47.36 13.09
C MET A 1 -0.71 46.46 11.88
N VAL A 2 -0.56 45.15 12.07
CA VAL A 2 -0.60 44.20 10.97
C VAL A 2 -2.06 44.10 10.54
N ASP A 3 -2.45 44.87 9.54
CA ASP A 3 -3.71 44.65 8.84
C ASP A 3 -3.54 43.39 7.99
N ILE A 4 -3.59 42.24 8.68
CA ILE A 4 -3.83 40.95 8.05
C ILE A 4 -5.19 41.13 7.39
N ASN A 5 -5.19 41.53 6.12
CA ASN A 5 -6.38 41.65 5.30
C ASN A 5 -7.18 40.36 5.49
N PHE A 6 -8.27 40.42 6.27
CA PHE A 6 -9.08 39.24 6.62
C PHE A 6 -9.46 38.43 5.37
N ARG A 7 -9.63 39.13 4.24
CA ARG A 7 -9.83 38.55 2.91
C ARG A 7 -8.68 37.65 2.46
N ASN A 8 -7.43 38.10 2.57
CA ASN A 8 -6.27 37.28 2.23
C ASN A 8 -6.12 36.13 3.24
N GLY A 9 -6.28 36.38 4.54
CA GLY A 9 -6.23 35.32 5.56
C GLY A 9 -7.26 34.21 5.33
N TYR A 10 -8.49 34.58 5.00
CA TYR A 10 -9.57 33.65 4.63
C TYR A 10 -9.25 32.87 3.35
N PHE A 11 -8.73 33.55 2.32
CA PHE A 11 -8.35 32.89 1.06
C PHE A 11 -7.21 31.89 1.26
N TYR A 12 -6.21 32.22 2.08
CA TYR A 12 -5.14 31.30 2.46
C TYR A 12 -5.66 30.12 3.28
N GLY A 13 -6.59 30.33 4.21
CA GLY A 13 -7.21 29.27 5.00
C GLY A 13 -8.00 28.28 4.14
N ILE A 14 -8.83 28.77 3.21
CA ILE A 14 -9.54 27.92 2.26
C ILE A 14 -8.57 27.19 1.35
N CYS A 15 -7.59 27.89 0.80
CA CYS A 15 -6.60 27.28 -0.08
C CYS A 15 -5.87 26.13 0.64
N LEU A 16 -5.52 26.32 1.91
CA LEU A 16 -4.91 25.28 2.76
C LEU A 16 -5.86 24.09 2.94
N ILE A 17 -7.12 24.32 3.28
CA ILE A 17 -8.12 23.25 3.43
C ILE A 17 -8.32 22.49 2.12
N CYS A 18 -8.41 23.20 0.99
CA CYS A 18 -8.53 22.59 -0.33
C CYS A 18 -7.30 21.74 -0.67
N ILE A 19 -6.09 22.20 -0.35
CA ILE A 19 -4.87 21.41 -0.52
C ILE A 19 -4.94 20.13 0.31
N ILE A 20 -5.33 20.21 1.59
CA ILE A 20 -5.47 19.02 2.45
C ILE A 20 -6.49 18.03 1.86
N ILE A 21 -7.65 18.49 1.41
CA ILE A 21 -8.67 17.62 0.80
C ILE A 21 -8.14 17.01 -0.51
N PHE A 22 -7.41 17.78 -1.31
CA PHE A 22 -6.79 17.32 -2.55
C PHE A 22 -5.73 16.24 -2.30
N ILE A 23 -4.93 16.38 -1.24
CA ILE A 23 -3.96 15.38 -0.77
C ILE A 23 -4.66 14.05 -0.50
N PHE A 24 -5.67 14.05 0.37
CA PHE A 24 -6.39 12.83 0.75
C PHE A 24 -7.16 12.20 -0.42
N SER A 25 -7.68 13.04 -1.32
CA SER A 25 -8.39 12.58 -2.50
C SER A 25 -7.44 11.90 -3.50
N THR A 26 -6.23 12.44 -3.65
CA THR A 26 -5.21 11.86 -4.54
C THR A 26 -4.73 10.51 -4.03
N THR A 27 -4.45 10.37 -2.72
CA THR A 27 -4.04 9.08 -2.13
C THR A 27 -5.17 8.06 -2.22
N SER A 28 -6.41 8.46 -1.97
CA SER A 28 -7.58 7.58 -2.10
C SER A 28 -7.79 7.11 -3.54
N LEU A 29 -7.64 7.99 -4.52
CA LEU A 29 -7.76 7.66 -5.94
C LEU A 29 -6.66 6.66 -6.37
N VAL A 30 -5.42 6.90 -5.97
CA VAL A 30 -4.30 6.00 -6.22
C VAL A 30 -4.60 4.61 -5.65
N ASN A 31 -5.05 4.53 -4.41
CA ASN A 31 -5.36 3.26 -3.76
C ASN A 31 -6.49 2.53 -4.50
N ALA A 32 -7.53 3.26 -4.94
CA ALA A 32 -8.60 2.69 -5.76
C ALA A 32 -8.09 2.14 -7.11
N VAL A 33 -7.16 2.85 -7.77
CA VAL A 33 -6.52 2.37 -9.01
C VAL A 33 -5.66 1.13 -8.77
N ILE A 34 -4.88 1.12 -7.69
CA ILE A 34 -4.06 -0.05 -7.33
C ILE A 34 -4.95 -1.25 -7.02
N ASP A 35 -6.05 -1.06 -6.29
CA ASP A 35 -7.00 -2.15 -5.98
C ASP A 35 -7.74 -2.64 -7.23
N PHE A 36 -7.99 -1.76 -8.21
CA PHE A 36 -8.54 -2.14 -9.50
C PHE A 36 -7.57 -3.00 -10.33
N ILE A 37 -6.26 -2.66 -10.34
CA ILE A 37 -5.24 -3.41 -11.09
C ILE A 37 -4.79 -4.68 -10.35
N TYR A 38 -4.71 -4.62 -9.01
CA TYR A 38 -4.23 -5.68 -8.12
C TYR A 38 -5.29 -6.02 -7.07
N PRO A 39 -6.36 -6.76 -7.44
CA PRO A 39 -7.44 -7.10 -6.53
C PRO A 39 -6.94 -7.90 -5.32
N PRO A 40 -7.47 -7.64 -4.11
CA PRO A 40 -6.98 -8.25 -2.88
C PRO A 40 -7.27 -9.75 -2.87
N GLN A 41 -6.21 -10.56 -2.78
CA GLN A 41 -6.34 -11.99 -2.56
C GLN A 41 -6.58 -12.27 -1.07
N HIS A 42 -7.82 -12.63 -0.73
CA HIS A 42 -8.16 -13.22 0.57
C HIS A 42 -7.42 -14.55 0.71
N ILE A 43 -6.33 -14.55 1.49
CA ILE A 43 -5.63 -15.78 1.88
C ILE A 43 -5.76 -15.88 3.38
N LYS A 44 -6.41 -16.96 3.83
CA LYS A 44 -6.47 -17.32 5.24
C LYS A 44 -5.03 -17.62 5.71
N PRO A 45 -4.59 -17.11 6.88
CA PRO A 45 -3.29 -17.48 7.42
C PRO A 45 -3.29 -18.99 7.66
N HIS A 46 -2.47 -19.73 6.90
CA HIS A 46 -2.38 -21.18 7.04
C HIS A 46 -1.08 -21.51 7.78
N PRO A 47 -1.14 -22.16 8.96
CA PRO A 47 0.06 -22.55 9.69
C PRO A 47 0.81 -23.66 8.94
N LEU A 48 2.04 -23.35 8.52
CA LEU A 48 2.90 -24.24 7.71
C LEU A 48 3.39 -25.48 8.47
N ILE A 49 3.40 -25.43 9.80
CA ILE A 49 3.98 -26.48 10.66
C ILE A 49 3.06 -27.71 10.77
N GLU A 50 1.75 -27.51 10.63
CA GLU A 50 0.73 -28.57 10.83
C GLU A 50 0.54 -29.46 9.60
N LYS A 51 0.92 -28.96 8.42
CA LYS A 51 0.60 -29.57 7.12
C LYS A 51 1.25 -30.94 6.89
N ASN A 52 2.52 -31.08 7.26
CA ASN A 52 3.26 -32.35 7.09
C ASN A 52 2.66 -33.48 7.93
N LEU A 53 2.20 -33.17 9.15
CA LEU A 53 1.55 -34.13 10.05
C LEU A 53 0.16 -34.52 9.53
N HIS A 54 -0.57 -33.55 8.96
CA HIS A 54 -1.90 -33.77 8.41
C HIS A 54 -1.88 -34.70 7.19
N TYR A 55 -0.93 -34.52 6.27
CA TYR A 55 -0.83 -35.38 5.07
C TYR A 55 -0.57 -36.85 5.38
N HIS A 56 0.23 -37.14 6.41
CA HIS A 56 0.50 -38.53 6.79
C HIS A 56 -0.72 -39.19 7.46
N LYS A 57 -1.56 -38.39 8.14
CA LYS A 57 -2.81 -38.83 8.77
C LYS A 57 -3.95 -39.04 7.76
N GLU A 58 -3.98 -38.22 6.71
CA GLU A 58 -5.05 -38.20 5.70
C GLU A 58 -4.77 -39.15 4.52
N TYR A 59 -3.50 -39.46 4.25
CA TYR A 59 -3.06 -40.39 3.20
C TYR A 59 -2.01 -41.39 3.71
N PRO A 60 -2.39 -42.36 4.55
CA PRO A 60 -1.46 -43.31 5.17
C PRO A 60 -0.75 -44.27 4.19
N ASN A 61 -1.22 -44.37 2.94
CA ASN A 61 -0.68 -45.25 1.90
C ASN A 61 0.25 -44.53 0.89
N LEU A 62 0.53 -43.25 1.08
CA LEU A 62 1.35 -42.46 0.16
C LEU A 62 2.82 -42.46 0.59
N SER A 63 3.74 -42.68 -0.34
CA SER A 63 5.18 -42.74 -0.02
C SER A 63 5.68 -41.38 0.48
N ASP A 64 6.56 -41.35 1.49
CA ASP A 64 7.13 -40.11 2.07
C ASP A 64 7.77 -39.18 1.02
N LYS A 65 8.27 -39.77 -0.08
CA LYS A 65 8.84 -39.04 -1.23
C LYS A 65 7.78 -38.31 -2.05
N GLU A 66 6.56 -38.83 -2.10
CA GLU A 66 5.42 -38.20 -2.78
C GLU A 66 4.81 -37.10 -1.91
N ILE A 67 4.68 -37.33 -0.60
CA ILE A 67 4.23 -36.32 0.37
C ILE A 67 5.14 -35.09 0.35
N THR A 68 6.46 -35.29 0.39
CA THR A 68 7.42 -34.19 0.29
C THR A 68 7.38 -33.46 -1.06
N LYS A 69 7.02 -34.14 -2.16
CA LYS A 69 6.85 -33.52 -3.47
C LYS A 69 5.58 -32.67 -3.56
N LEU A 70 4.48 -33.13 -2.95
CA LEU A 70 3.22 -32.38 -2.86
C LEU A 70 3.40 -31.12 -2.00
N VAL A 71 4.00 -31.27 -0.82
CA VAL A 71 4.31 -30.14 0.08
C VAL A 71 5.23 -29.12 -0.60
N LYS A 72 6.23 -29.58 -1.36
CA LYS A 72 7.10 -28.68 -2.13
C LYS A 72 6.34 -27.93 -3.23
N LYS A 73 5.42 -28.59 -3.94
CA LYS A 73 4.59 -27.95 -4.98
C LYS A 73 3.70 -26.86 -4.40
N GLU A 74 2.99 -27.15 -3.31
CA GLU A 74 2.12 -26.16 -2.69
C GLU A 74 2.90 -25.01 -2.07
N LYS A 75 4.06 -25.28 -1.45
CA LYS A 75 4.95 -24.23 -0.96
C LYS A 75 5.44 -23.31 -2.08
N GLN A 76 5.64 -23.84 -3.29
CA GLN A 76 5.96 -23.01 -4.46
C GLN A 76 4.77 -22.14 -4.88
N GLU A 77 3.54 -22.66 -4.81
CA GLU A 77 2.34 -21.88 -5.10
C GLU A 77 2.08 -20.79 -4.04
N GLU A 78 2.28 -21.10 -2.77
CA GLU A 78 2.20 -20.13 -1.68
C GLU A 78 3.23 -19.02 -1.85
N LYS A 79 4.49 -19.35 -2.16
CA LYS A 79 5.52 -18.34 -2.45
C LYS A 79 5.10 -17.41 -3.60
N LYS A 80 4.55 -17.95 -4.69
CA LYS A 80 4.03 -17.12 -5.81
C LYS A 80 2.91 -16.18 -5.36
N ARG A 81 2.03 -16.62 -4.45
CA ARG A 81 0.96 -15.81 -3.87
C ARG A 81 1.50 -14.74 -2.91
N GLU A 82 2.52 -15.06 -2.12
CA GLU A 82 3.21 -14.13 -1.24
C GLU A 82 3.98 -13.06 -2.03
N ASP A 83 4.63 -13.44 -3.12
CA ASP A 83 5.34 -12.51 -4.01
C ASP A 83 4.37 -11.49 -4.63
N TYR A 84 3.16 -11.92 -5.01
CA TYR A 84 2.12 -11.02 -5.48
C TYR A 84 1.70 -10.00 -4.41
N ARG A 85 1.51 -10.46 -3.16
CA ARG A 85 1.21 -9.58 -2.02
C ARG A 85 2.33 -8.59 -1.72
N ARG A 86 3.58 -9.05 -1.80
CA ARG A 86 4.76 -8.21 -1.57
C ARG A 86 4.84 -7.09 -2.60
N ARG A 87 4.62 -7.42 -3.88
CA ARG A 87 4.57 -6.43 -4.97
C ARG A 87 3.47 -5.40 -4.76
N ARG A 88 2.25 -5.82 -4.40
CA ARG A 88 1.14 -4.88 -4.13
C ARG A 88 1.49 -3.89 -3.01
N ARG A 89 1.97 -4.37 -1.86
CA ARG A 89 2.36 -3.47 -0.75
C ARG A 89 3.47 -2.52 -1.15
N PHE A 90 4.49 -3.02 -1.82
CA PHE A 90 5.59 -2.19 -2.32
C PHE A 90 5.10 -1.09 -3.28
N ILE A 91 4.15 -1.40 -4.19
CA ILE A 91 3.58 -0.40 -5.09
C ILE A 91 2.77 0.66 -4.32
N ILE A 92 1.96 0.24 -3.34
CA ILE A 92 1.20 1.17 -2.48
C ILE A 92 2.17 2.10 -1.73
N GLU A 93 3.17 1.54 -1.06
CA GLU A 93 4.17 2.29 -0.29
C GLU A 93 4.97 3.28 -1.16
N LEU A 94 5.37 2.85 -2.37
CA LEU A 94 6.05 3.74 -3.32
C LEU A 94 5.14 4.87 -3.78
N THR A 95 3.87 4.58 -4.06
CA THR A 95 2.95 5.58 -4.58
C THR A 95 2.54 6.57 -3.49
N GLU A 96 2.38 6.12 -2.24
CA GLU A 96 2.20 7.00 -1.09
C GLU A 96 3.40 7.93 -0.92
N SER A 97 4.62 7.38 -0.95
CA SER A 97 5.86 8.15 -0.84
C SER A 97 5.99 9.18 -1.97
N LEU A 98 5.66 8.81 -3.21
CA LEU A 98 5.66 9.73 -4.36
C LEU A 98 4.58 10.80 -4.23
N THR A 99 3.40 10.43 -3.74
CA THR A 99 2.30 11.38 -3.50
C THR A 99 2.74 12.42 -2.48
N PHE A 100 3.31 12.02 -1.33
CA PHE A 100 3.86 12.97 -0.35
C PHE A 100 4.90 13.91 -0.96
N LEU A 101 5.78 13.41 -1.82
CA LEU A 101 6.80 14.23 -2.46
C LEU A 101 6.18 15.27 -3.40
N VAL A 102 5.18 14.89 -4.21
CA VAL A 102 4.41 15.82 -5.06
C VAL A 102 3.71 16.91 -4.23
N LEU A 103 3.33 16.59 -3.00
CA LEU A 103 2.63 17.52 -2.10
C LEU A 103 3.57 18.47 -1.37
N VAL A 104 4.78 18.05 -1.07
CA VAL A 104 5.80 18.90 -0.44
C VAL A 104 6.33 19.95 -1.43
N ILE A 105 6.41 19.64 -2.72
CA ILE A 105 6.89 20.56 -3.77
C ILE A 105 6.17 21.93 -3.75
N PRO A 106 4.83 22.02 -3.86
CA PRO A 106 4.14 23.30 -3.87
C PRO A 106 4.26 24.06 -2.54
N ILE A 107 4.33 23.35 -1.41
CA ILE A 107 4.55 23.96 -0.09
C ILE A 107 5.94 24.60 -0.04
N TYR A 108 6.97 23.90 -0.52
CA TYR A 108 8.35 24.38 -0.56
C TYR A 108 8.50 25.61 -1.48
N PHE A 109 7.92 25.55 -2.69
CA PHE A 109 7.92 26.70 -3.61
C PHE A 109 7.21 27.92 -3.02
N PHE A 110 6.05 27.73 -2.39
CA PHE A 110 5.33 28.83 -1.75
C PHE A 110 6.09 29.43 -0.57
N HIS A 111 6.76 28.60 0.23
CA HIS A 111 7.61 29.07 1.32
C HIS A 111 8.74 29.96 0.81
N TRP A 112 9.45 29.55 -0.24
CA TRP A 112 10.59 30.31 -0.76
C TRP A 112 10.18 31.64 -1.41
N SER A 113 9.07 31.65 -2.15
CA SER A 113 8.52 32.87 -2.75
C SER A 113 8.15 33.95 -1.73
N LYS A 114 7.94 33.59 -0.46
CA LYS A 114 7.61 34.53 0.63
C LYS A 114 8.82 34.96 1.47
N VAL A 115 9.96 34.27 1.34
CA VAL A 115 11.18 34.62 2.07
C VAL A 115 12.02 35.64 1.29
N GLU A 116 11.93 35.63 -0.04
CA GLU A 116 12.63 36.59 -0.91
C GLU A 116 11.78 37.83 -1.28
N GLY A 117 10.52 37.92 -0.83
CA GLY A 117 9.57 38.98 -1.21
C GLY A 117 8.90 39.70 -0.04
#